data_AF-A0A378ME47-F1
#
_entry.id   AF-A0A378ME47-F1
#
_cell.length_a   1.000
_cell.length_b   1.000
_cell.length_c   1.000
_cell.angle_alpha   90.00
_cell.angle_beta   90.00
_cell.angle_gamma   90.00
#
_symmetry.space_group_name_H-M   'P 1'
#
loop_
_entity.id
_entity.type
_entity.pdbx_description
1 polymer ?
#
loop_
_entity_poly.entity_id
_entity_poly.type
_entity_poly.pdbx_seq_one_letter_code
_entity_poly.pdbx_strand_id
1 'polypeptide(L)'
;MANLFDKLKELNQSLNNKLDERTEKKRSSVAYYMDQTKSEIKEIEKMVEKQRELKSLFYKEYQEMETYLEKRRYQKKLAEEAEETKLAEFVQNEIDQYEVQLAETKEHYQSASSQLEELETRMQEMRLKWKNLKTKHLAEIAEKNAEATSKKMDKVIHDMSWGTVTDYHEAQKQRDLEETARKRETITKELSQSFDDLMDELNRKSQKAK
;
A
#
# COMPACT_ATOMS: atom_id res chain seq x y z
N MET A 1 -30.97 28.91 -28.98
CA MET A 1 -30.61 27.48 -29.17
C MET A 1 -29.34 27.26 -28.38
N ALA A 2 -29.44 26.72 -27.16
CA ALA A 2 -28.25 26.39 -26.36
C ALA A 2 -27.48 25.30 -27.12
N ASN A 3 -26.25 25.59 -27.51
CA ASN A 3 -25.47 24.71 -28.36
C ASN A 3 -25.18 23.41 -27.61
N LEU A 4 -25.31 22.27 -28.28
CA LEU A 4 -24.95 20.95 -27.74
C LEU A 4 -23.56 20.96 -27.09
N PHE A 5 -22.68 21.82 -27.61
CA PHE A 5 -21.33 22.06 -27.11
C PHE A 5 -21.29 22.67 -25.70
N ASP A 6 -22.19 23.59 -25.38
CA ASP A 6 -22.25 24.23 -24.05
C ASP A 6 -22.79 23.25 -22.99
N LYS A 7 -23.75 22.41 -23.36
CA LYS A 7 -24.24 21.31 -22.50
C LYS A 7 -23.21 20.20 -22.30
N LEU A 8 -22.41 19.89 -23.33
CA LEU A 8 -21.28 18.95 -23.21
C LEU A 8 -20.17 19.52 -22.33
N LYS A 9 -19.92 20.84 -22.41
CA LYS A 9 -18.95 21.54 -21.58
C LYS A 9 -19.41 21.63 -20.12
N GLU A 10 -20.69 21.90 -19.86
CA GLU A 10 -21.30 21.81 -18.52
C GLU A 10 -21.30 20.39 -17.97
N LEU A 11 -21.51 19.37 -18.82
CA LEU A 11 -21.39 17.96 -18.40
C LEU A 11 -19.95 17.61 -18.04
N ASN A 12 -18.97 18.09 -18.81
CA ASN A 12 -17.55 17.86 -18.55
C ASN A 12 -17.06 18.64 -17.31
N GLN A 13 -17.54 19.88 -17.11
CA GLN A 13 -17.25 20.68 -15.92
C GLN A 13 -17.94 20.10 -14.66
N SER A 14 -19.17 19.61 -14.77
CA SER A 14 -19.84 18.94 -13.64
C SER A 14 -19.26 17.55 -13.34
N LEU A 15 -18.70 16.85 -14.33
CA LEU A 15 -17.92 15.62 -14.14
C LEU A 15 -16.55 15.90 -13.52
N ASN A 16 -15.86 16.97 -13.94
CA ASN A 16 -14.59 17.41 -13.34
C ASN A 16 -14.78 17.94 -11.92
N ASN A 17 -15.82 18.72 -11.62
CA ASN A 17 -16.12 19.15 -10.24
C ASN A 17 -16.54 17.98 -9.34
N LYS A 18 -17.23 16.96 -9.89
CA LYS A 18 -17.49 15.70 -9.17
C LYS A 18 -16.26 14.82 -9.02
N LEU A 19 -15.25 14.95 -9.89
CA LEU A 19 -13.94 14.32 -9.77
C LEU A 19 -13.09 15.05 -8.72
N ASP A 20 -13.13 16.38 -8.68
CA ASP A 20 -12.40 17.22 -7.74
C ASP A 20 -12.93 17.05 -6.29
N GLU A 21 -14.25 17.00 -6.10
CA GLU A 21 -14.84 16.57 -4.82
C GLU A 21 -14.52 15.11 -4.49
N ARG A 22 -14.42 14.21 -5.48
CA ARG A 22 -14.00 12.81 -5.24
C ARG A 22 -12.51 12.70 -4.92
N THR A 23 -11.68 13.67 -5.31
CA THR A 23 -10.25 13.75 -4.98
C THR A 23 -9.94 14.49 -3.69
N GLU A 24 -10.74 15.46 -3.23
CA GLU A 24 -10.66 15.92 -1.83
C GLU A 24 -11.24 14.88 -0.85
N LYS A 25 -12.27 14.14 -1.28
CA LYS A 25 -12.80 12.95 -0.59
C LYS A 25 -11.95 11.68 -0.81
N LYS A 26 -10.84 11.74 -1.58
CA LYS A 26 -9.74 10.79 -1.37
C LYS A 26 -9.25 11.07 0.05
N ARG A 27 -9.66 10.22 0.99
CA ARG A 27 -8.76 9.58 1.96
C ARG A 27 -7.64 10.52 2.44
N SER A 28 -7.79 11.07 3.66
CA SER A 28 -6.70 11.66 4.46
C SER A 28 -5.34 11.10 4.05
N SER A 29 -4.32 11.92 3.82
CA SER A 29 -2.97 11.45 3.46
C SER A 29 -2.60 10.15 4.18
N VAL A 30 -2.88 10.09 5.49
CA VAL A 30 -2.74 8.92 6.37
C VAL A 30 -3.52 7.67 5.90
N ALA A 31 -4.84 7.73 5.67
CA ALA A 31 -5.63 6.60 5.18
C ALA A 31 -5.14 6.06 3.82
N TYR A 32 -4.76 6.94 2.89
CA TYR A 32 -4.19 6.50 1.62
C TYR A 32 -2.85 5.78 1.82
N TYR A 33 -1.94 6.35 2.60
CA TYR A 33 -0.65 5.72 2.93
C TYR A 33 -0.83 4.42 3.72
N MET A 34 -1.84 4.31 4.59
CA MET A 34 -2.15 3.09 5.32
C MET A 34 -2.64 1.96 4.40
N ASP A 35 -3.48 2.28 3.42
CA ASP A 35 -3.95 1.32 2.41
C ASP A 35 -2.78 0.87 1.51
N GLN A 36 -1.93 1.80 1.08
CA GLN A 36 -0.72 1.50 0.31
C GLN A 36 0.23 0.61 1.10
N THR A 37 0.56 0.99 2.34
CA THR A 37 1.40 0.19 3.25
C THR A 37 0.83 -1.21 3.44
N LYS A 38 -0.49 -1.34 3.54
CA LYS A 38 -1.16 -2.66 3.63
C LYS A 38 -0.95 -3.49 2.36
N SER A 39 -0.97 -2.85 1.19
CA SER A 39 -0.70 -3.53 -0.09
C SER A 39 0.75 -4.01 -0.15
N GLU A 40 1.70 -3.15 0.20
CA GLU A 40 3.13 -3.47 0.26
C GLU A 40 3.41 -4.61 1.25
N ILE A 41 2.77 -4.61 2.42
CA ILE A 41 2.85 -5.72 3.39
C ILE A 41 2.42 -7.05 2.74
N LYS A 42 1.33 -7.06 1.96
CA LYS A 42 0.87 -8.29 1.28
C LYS A 42 1.85 -8.77 0.21
N GLU A 43 2.52 -7.86 -0.47
CA GLU A 43 3.54 -8.21 -1.45
C GLU A 43 4.76 -8.83 -0.76
N ILE A 44 5.20 -8.23 0.34
CA ILE A 44 6.27 -8.78 1.18
C ILE A 44 5.88 -10.15 1.72
N GLU A 45 4.64 -10.35 2.18
CA GLU A 45 4.15 -11.66 2.64
C GLU A 45 4.30 -12.75 1.57
N LYS A 46 4.02 -12.43 0.30
CA LYS A 46 4.24 -13.36 -0.81
C LYS A 46 5.72 -13.67 -1.04
N MET A 47 6.59 -12.67 -0.89
CA MET A 47 8.04 -12.86 -1.01
C MET A 47 8.59 -13.74 0.12
N VAL A 48 8.11 -13.55 1.35
CA VAL A 48 8.47 -14.41 2.50
C VAL A 48 7.98 -15.84 2.27
N GLU A 49 6.78 -16.03 1.74
CA GLU A 49 6.27 -17.37 1.39
C GLU A 49 7.15 -18.05 0.33
N LYS A 50 7.56 -17.32 -0.71
CA LYS A 50 8.50 -17.83 -1.70
C LYS A 50 9.83 -18.24 -1.07
N GLN A 51 10.32 -17.51 -0.07
CA GLN A 51 11.53 -17.91 0.66
C GLN A 51 11.32 -19.22 1.44
N ARG A 52 10.12 -19.45 2.02
CA ARG A 52 9.77 -20.74 2.66
C ARG A 52 9.81 -21.88 1.65
N GLU A 53 9.24 -21.67 0.47
CA GLU A 53 9.26 -22.66 -0.61
C GLU A 53 10.70 -23.01 -1.01
N LEU A 54 11.56 -22.01 -1.22
CA LEU A 54 12.97 -22.21 -1.56
C LEU A 54 13.73 -22.98 -0.48
N LYS A 55 13.54 -22.63 0.80
CA LYS A 55 14.08 -23.41 1.92
C LYS A 55 13.63 -24.86 1.87
N SER A 56 12.35 -25.11 1.61
CA SER A 56 11.80 -26.48 1.52
C SER A 56 12.38 -27.26 0.34
N LEU A 57 12.67 -26.60 -0.78
CA LEU A 57 13.30 -27.23 -1.94
C LEU A 57 14.74 -27.65 -1.61
N PHE A 58 15.55 -26.77 -1.03
CA PHE A 58 16.89 -27.14 -0.57
C PHE A 58 16.87 -28.27 0.45
N TYR A 59 15.89 -28.26 1.36
CA TYR A 59 15.72 -29.34 2.34
C TYR A 59 15.51 -30.69 1.67
N LYS A 60 14.55 -30.73 0.73
CA LYS A 60 14.22 -31.94 -0.01
C LYS A 60 15.43 -32.43 -0.81
N GLU A 61 16.11 -31.53 -1.52
CA GLU A 61 17.26 -31.87 -2.35
C GLU A 61 18.39 -32.49 -1.52
N TYR A 62 18.80 -31.87 -0.41
CA TYR A 62 19.91 -32.40 0.37
C TYR A 62 19.56 -33.76 1.02
N GLN A 63 18.29 -33.98 1.40
CA GLN A 63 17.84 -35.27 1.95
C GLN A 63 17.83 -36.38 0.89
N GLU A 64 17.44 -36.05 -0.34
CA GLU A 64 17.53 -36.97 -1.49
C GLU A 64 19.00 -37.29 -1.80
N MET A 65 19.88 -36.28 -1.79
CA MET A 65 21.33 -36.47 -1.94
C MET A 65 21.91 -37.36 -0.83
N GLU A 66 21.56 -37.16 0.43
CA GLU A 66 22.00 -38.02 1.55
C GLU A 66 21.62 -39.47 1.31
N THR A 67 20.37 -39.72 0.94
CA THR A 67 19.86 -41.07 0.66
C THR A 67 20.61 -41.72 -0.51
N TYR A 68 20.92 -40.94 -1.55
CA TYR A 68 21.67 -41.43 -2.70
C TYR A 68 23.13 -41.75 -2.33
N LEU A 69 23.75 -40.90 -1.52
CA LEU A 69 25.13 -41.04 -1.08
C LEU A 69 25.30 -42.27 -0.18
N GLU A 70 24.34 -42.56 0.71
CA GLU A 70 24.28 -43.80 1.48
C GLU A 70 24.25 -45.04 0.58
N LYS A 71 23.42 -45.03 -0.48
CA LYS A 71 23.37 -46.12 -1.46
C LYS A 71 24.70 -46.31 -2.17
N ARG A 72 25.38 -45.23 -2.57
CA ARG A 72 26.69 -45.30 -3.23
C ARG A 72 27.78 -45.81 -2.30
N ARG A 73 27.80 -45.39 -1.03
CA ARG A 73 28.69 -45.97 -0.01
C ARG A 73 28.50 -47.47 0.14
N TYR A 74 27.25 -47.94 0.16
CA TYR A 74 26.96 -49.36 0.22
C TYR A 74 27.44 -50.11 -1.04
N GLN A 75 27.20 -49.57 -2.23
CA GLN A 75 27.67 -50.16 -3.49
C GLN A 75 29.20 -50.22 -3.58
N LYS A 76 29.90 -49.19 -3.08
CA LYS A 76 31.36 -49.21 -2.99
C LYS A 76 31.84 -50.38 -2.12
N LYS A 77 31.24 -50.54 -0.94
CA LYS A 77 31.58 -51.63 -0.01
C LYS A 77 31.38 -53.01 -0.66
N LEU A 78 30.28 -53.20 -1.39
CA LEU A 78 30.05 -54.45 -2.13
C LEU A 78 31.11 -54.70 -3.22
N ALA A 79 31.53 -53.66 -3.94
CA ALA A 79 32.58 -53.79 -4.96
C ALA A 79 33.95 -54.13 -4.33
N GLU A 80 34.26 -53.54 -3.16
CA GLU A 80 35.46 -53.87 -2.38
C GLU A 80 35.43 -55.33 -1.89
N GLU A 81 34.29 -55.79 -1.36
CA GLU A 81 34.08 -57.19 -0.93
C GLU A 81 34.18 -58.20 -2.08
N ALA A 82 33.84 -57.79 -3.30
CA ALA A 82 33.95 -58.59 -4.51
C ALA A 82 35.32 -58.52 -5.19
N GLU A 83 36.30 -57.81 -4.61
CA GLU A 83 37.63 -57.56 -5.17
C GLU A 83 37.62 -56.81 -6.53
N GLU A 84 36.51 -56.17 -6.88
CA GLU A 84 36.32 -55.39 -8.11
C GLU A 84 36.88 -53.96 -7.95
N THR A 85 38.21 -53.88 -7.84
CA THR A 85 38.97 -52.64 -7.54
C THR A 85 38.62 -51.45 -8.44
N LYS A 86 38.51 -51.65 -9.76
CA LYS A 86 38.16 -50.58 -10.71
C LYS A 86 36.75 -50.02 -10.47
N LEU A 87 35.81 -50.88 -10.10
CA LEU A 87 34.44 -50.47 -9.80
C LEU A 87 34.40 -49.72 -8.47
N ALA A 88 35.14 -50.17 -7.46
CA ALA A 88 35.26 -49.49 -6.18
C ALA A 88 35.86 -48.08 -6.33
N GLU A 89 36.92 -47.92 -7.13
CA GLU A 89 37.52 -46.61 -7.44
C GLU A 89 36.55 -45.68 -8.19
N PHE A 90 35.80 -46.22 -9.16
CA PHE A 90 34.79 -45.45 -9.88
C PHE A 90 33.70 -44.92 -8.93
N VAL A 91 33.16 -45.78 -8.06
CA VAL A 91 32.12 -45.37 -7.10
C VAL A 91 32.68 -44.39 -6.07
N GLN A 92 33.94 -44.52 -5.66
CA GLN A 92 34.58 -43.55 -4.77
C GLN A 92 34.60 -42.14 -5.37
N ASN A 93 34.99 -42.02 -6.64
CA ASN A 93 35.00 -40.73 -7.33
C ASN A 93 33.59 -40.10 -7.41
N GLU A 94 32.54 -40.91 -7.60
CA GLU A 94 31.16 -40.42 -7.52
C GLU A 94 30.84 -39.94 -6.11
N ILE A 95 31.15 -40.73 -5.07
CA ILE A 95 30.91 -40.35 -3.66
C ILE A 95 31.55 -39.00 -3.35
N ASP A 96 32.82 -38.81 -3.72
CA ASP A 96 33.55 -37.56 -3.45
C ASP A 96 32.86 -36.34 -4.08
N GLN A 97 32.37 -36.47 -5.31
CA GLN A 97 31.63 -35.39 -5.99
C GLN A 97 30.29 -35.11 -5.30
N TYR A 98 29.55 -36.15 -4.94
CA TYR A 98 28.27 -35.99 -4.25
C TYR A 98 28.43 -35.46 -2.82
N GLU A 99 29.54 -35.75 -2.14
CA GLU A 99 29.82 -35.20 -0.81
C GLU A 99 30.02 -33.68 -0.86
N VAL A 100 30.73 -33.18 -1.88
CA VAL A 100 30.90 -31.73 -2.11
C VAL A 100 29.55 -31.07 -2.39
N GLN A 101 28.77 -31.62 -3.33
CA GLN A 101 27.45 -31.07 -3.67
C GLN A 101 26.49 -31.09 -2.47
N LEU A 102 26.53 -32.15 -1.67
CA LEU A 102 25.72 -32.27 -0.46
C LEU A 102 26.09 -31.18 0.55
N ALA A 103 27.39 -30.93 0.76
CA ALA A 103 27.86 -29.88 1.66
C ALA A 103 27.38 -28.49 1.22
N GLU A 104 27.54 -28.16 -0.07
CA GLU A 104 27.07 -26.90 -0.65
C GLU A 104 25.55 -26.73 -0.51
N THR A 105 24.79 -27.79 -0.81
CA THR A 105 23.31 -27.75 -0.71
C THR A 105 22.84 -27.60 0.74
N LYS A 106 23.53 -28.24 1.70
CA LYS A 106 23.27 -28.05 3.14
C LYS A 106 23.56 -26.62 3.58
N GLU A 107 24.64 -26.01 3.09
CA GLU A 107 24.96 -24.61 3.37
C GLU A 107 23.87 -23.67 2.82
N HIS A 108 23.41 -23.91 1.59
CA HIS A 108 22.29 -23.17 1.02
C HIS A 108 21.00 -23.31 1.84
N TYR A 109 20.68 -24.51 2.33
CA TYR A 109 19.54 -24.74 3.23
C TYR A 109 19.67 -23.95 4.54
N GLN A 110 20.85 -23.98 5.17
CA GLN A 110 21.12 -23.26 6.42
C GLN A 110 21.01 -21.75 6.23
N SER A 111 21.62 -21.22 5.16
CA SER A 111 21.54 -19.81 4.79
C SER A 111 20.10 -19.39 4.52
N ALA A 112 19.35 -20.15 3.71
CA ALA A 112 17.94 -19.89 3.44
C ALA A 112 17.08 -19.93 4.70
N SER A 113 17.40 -20.82 5.65
CA SER A 113 16.71 -20.93 6.94
C SER A 113 16.95 -19.71 7.83
N SER A 114 18.21 -19.26 7.95
CA SER A 114 18.55 -18.07 8.74
C SER A 114 17.93 -16.80 8.14
N GLN A 115 18.00 -16.63 6.82
CA GLN A 115 17.38 -15.52 6.12
C GLN A 115 15.86 -15.50 6.31
N LEU A 116 15.21 -16.67 6.24
CA LEU A 116 13.78 -16.79 6.45
C LEU A 116 13.38 -16.36 7.85
N GLU A 117 14.11 -16.80 8.88
CA GLU A 117 13.83 -16.43 10.28
C GLU A 117 13.89 -14.90 10.46
N GLU A 118 14.92 -14.25 9.92
CA GLU A 118 15.04 -12.79 9.95
C GLU A 118 13.88 -12.09 9.24
N LEU A 119 13.50 -12.58 8.05
CA LEU A 119 12.37 -12.04 7.29
C LEU A 119 11.05 -12.21 8.04
N GLU A 120 10.84 -13.33 8.72
CA GLU A 120 9.64 -13.59 9.52
C GLU A 120 9.55 -12.65 10.72
N THR A 121 10.65 -12.42 11.44
CA THR A 121 10.71 -11.44 12.53
C THR A 121 10.37 -10.04 12.02
N ARG A 122 11.02 -9.58 10.95
CA ARG A 122 10.78 -8.26 10.36
C ARG A 122 9.33 -8.11 9.86
N MET A 123 8.75 -9.16 9.28
CA MET A 123 7.35 -9.18 8.84
C MET A 123 6.40 -9.05 10.03
N GLN A 124 6.66 -9.73 11.15
CA GLN A 124 5.86 -9.59 12.37
C GLN A 124 5.92 -8.16 12.93
N GLU A 125 7.13 -7.58 13.01
CA GLU A 125 7.29 -6.18 13.44
C GLU A 125 6.51 -5.22 12.56
N MET A 126 6.59 -5.40 11.23
CA MET A 126 5.88 -4.57 10.26
C MET A 126 4.36 -4.66 10.43
N ARG A 127 3.82 -5.87 10.62
CA ARG A 127 2.39 -6.10 10.92
C ARG A 127 1.95 -5.40 12.20
N LEU A 128 2.76 -5.46 13.26
CA LEU A 128 2.47 -4.80 14.52
C LEU A 128 2.47 -3.27 14.38
N LYS A 129 3.48 -2.71 13.71
CA LYS A 129 3.58 -1.26 13.44
C LYS A 129 2.37 -0.77 12.64
N TRP A 130 1.96 -1.50 11.60
CA TRP A 130 0.77 -1.16 10.82
C TRP A 130 -0.52 -1.21 11.65
N LYS A 131 -0.69 -2.24 12.50
CA LYS A 131 -1.84 -2.34 13.41
C LYS A 131 -1.91 -1.16 14.38
N ASN A 132 -0.77 -0.79 14.96
CA ASN A 132 -0.69 0.35 15.87
C ASN A 132 -1.02 1.66 15.17
N LEU A 133 -0.49 1.89 13.97
CA LEU A 133 -0.80 3.07 13.16
C LEU A 133 -2.30 3.14 12.84
N LYS A 134 -2.90 2.00 12.47
CA LYS A 134 -4.33 1.93 12.20
C LYS A 134 -5.18 2.30 13.41
N THR A 135 -4.83 1.79 14.59
CA THR A 135 -5.56 2.13 15.82
C THR A 135 -5.46 3.62 16.14
N LYS A 136 -4.26 4.22 16.03
CA LYS A 136 -4.06 5.67 16.25
C LYS A 136 -4.89 6.50 15.27
N HIS A 137 -4.87 6.15 13.99
CA HIS A 137 -5.66 6.85 12.98
C HIS A 137 -7.17 6.78 13.25
N LEU A 138 -7.68 5.62 13.69
CA LEU A 138 -9.09 5.49 14.07
C LEU A 138 -9.44 6.34 15.30
N ALA A 139 -8.55 6.42 16.29
CA ALA A 139 -8.74 7.29 17.45
C ALA A 139 -8.80 8.78 17.05
N GLU A 140 -7.88 9.24 16.20
CA GLU A 140 -7.89 10.61 15.68
C GLU A 140 -9.17 10.95 14.92
N ILE A 141 -9.69 10.01 14.10
CA ILE A 141 -10.96 10.19 13.41
C ILE A 141 -12.11 10.29 14.42
N ALA A 142 -12.12 9.44 15.44
CA ALA A 142 -13.17 9.45 16.46
C ALA A 142 -13.20 10.76 17.24
N GLU A 143 -12.04 11.27 17.65
CA GLU A 143 -11.89 12.54 18.35
C GLU A 143 -12.35 13.73 17.48
N LYS A 144 -11.84 13.83 16.24
CA LYS A 144 -12.28 14.87 15.28
C LYS A 144 -13.78 14.83 15.03
N ASN A 145 -14.36 13.63 14.93
CA ASN A 145 -15.79 13.46 14.75
C ASN A 145 -16.57 13.92 15.99
N ALA A 146 -16.12 13.58 17.20
CA ALA A 146 -16.74 14.02 18.44
C ALA A 146 -16.72 15.54 18.56
N GLU A 147 -15.57 16.19 18.33
CA GLU A 147 -15.44 17.65 18.35
C GLU A 147 -16.33 18.34 17.30
N ALA A 148 -16.31 17.86 16.06
CA ALA A 148 -17.12 18.41 14.97
C ALA A 148 -18.62 18.24 15.26
N THR A 149 -19.00 17.12 15.86
CA THR A 149 -20.39 16.85 16.27
C THR A 149 -20.80 17.77 17.41
N SER A 150 -19.97 17.93 18.44
CA SER A 150 -20.22 18.86 19.56
C SER A 150 -20.43 20.28 19.05
N LYS A 151 -19.51 20.81 18.23
CA LYS A 151 -19.64 22.16 17.64
C LYS A 151 -20.93 22.34 16.85
N LYS A 152 -21.36 21.31 16.10
CA LYS A 152 -22.64 21.35 15.37
C LYS A 152 -23.83 21.33 16.32
N MET A 153 -23.79 20.52 17.37
CA MET A 153 -24.82 20.48 18.41
C MET A 153 -24.94 21.83 19.12
N ASP A 154 -23.83 22.40 19.57
CA ASP A 154 -23.79 23.70 20.25
C ASP A 154 -24.38 24.81 19.36
N LYS A 155 -24.04 24.80 18.06
CA LYS A 155 -24.61 25.71 17.07
C LYS A 155 -26.14 25.56 16.98
N VAL A 156 -26.64 24.33 16.83
CA VAL A 156 -28.08 24.06 16.73
C VAL A 156 -28.81 24.45 18.02
N ILE A 157 -28.25 24.15 19.19
CA ILE A 157 -28.83 24.53 20.50
C ILE A 157 -28.89 26.05 20.62
N HIS A 158 -27.80 26.74 20.29
CA HIS A 158 -27.77 28.20 20.24
C HIS A 158 -28.85 28.76 19.29
N ASP A 159 -29.06 28.14 18.13
CA ASP A 159 -30.10 28.56 17.18
C ASP A 159 -31.53 28.35 17.67
N MET A 160 -31.74 27.30 18.47
CA MET A 160 -33.01 27.05 19.14
C MET A 160 -33.24 27.98 20.34
N SER A 161 -32.19 28.64 20.84
CA SER A 161 -32.25 29.51 22.03
C SER A 161 -32.53 30.99 21.73
N TRP A 162 -32.53 31.39 20.45
CA TRP A 162 -33.14 32.66 20.04
C TRP A 162 -34.63 32.61 20.41
N GLY A 163 -35.16 33.69 20.97
CA GLY A 163 -36.50 33.77 21.52
C GLY A 163 -37.61 33.60 20.47
N THR A 164 -38.74 34.27 20.70
CA THR A 164 -39.96 34.23 19.89
C THR A 164 -39.72 34.01 18.38
N VAL A 165 -40.60 33.26 17.70
CA VAL A 165 -40.53 32.85 16.27
C VAL A 165 -39.97 33.90 15.29
N THR A 166 -40.14 35.18 15.56
CA THR A 166 -39.55 36.31 14.82
C THR A 166 -38.02 36.30 14.79
N ASP A 167 -37.37 36.04 15.92
CA ASP A 167 -35.90 36.03 16.08
C ASP A 167 -35.26 34.89 15.27
N TYR A 168 -35.96 33.74 15.19
CA TYR A 168 -35.56 32.60 14.36
C TYR A 168 -35.56 32.94 12.86
N HIS A 169 -36.57 33.66 12.37
CA HIS A 169 -36.65 34.05 10.97
C HIS A 169 -35.54 35.04 10.58
N GLU A 170 -35.18 35.96 11.49
CA GLU A 170 -34.05 36.87 11.27
C GLU A 170 -32.72 36.12 11.28
N ALA A 171 -32.51 35.18 12.21
CA ALA A 171 -31.30 34.35 12.26
C ALA A 171 -31.16 33.44 11.02
N GLN A 172 -32.25 32.85 10.52
CA GLN A 172 -32.27 32.07 9.27
C GLN A 172 -31.88 32.94 8.07
N LYS A 173 -32.47 34.13 7.96
CA LYS A 173 -32.14 35.06 6.88
C LYS A 173 -30.67 35.47 6.89
N GLN A 174 -30.06 35.66 8.07
CA GLN A 174 -28.62 35.94 8.19
C GLN A 174 -27.76 34.75 7.75
N ARG A 175 -28.17 33.52 8.05
CA ARG A 175 -27.44 32.32 7.62
C ARG A 175 -27.48 32.11 6.13
N ASP A 176 -28.63 32.31 5.51
CA ASP A 176 -28.77 32.24 4.06
C ASP A 176 -27.92 33.32 3.38
N LEU A 177 -27.86 34.52 3.98
CA LEU A 177 -26.96 35.60 3.53
C LEU A 177 -25.48 35.23 3.69
N GLU A 178 -25.07 34.64 4.80
CA GLU A 178 -23.69 34.18 5.00
C GLU A 178 -23.32 33.03 4.05
N GLU A 179 -24.23 32.07 3.81
CA GLU A 179 -23.98 30.96 2.90
C GLU A 179 -23.91 31.45 1.45
N THR A 180 -24.76 32.39 1.06
CA THR A 180 -24.68 33.03 -0.27
C THR A 180 -23.45 33.90 -0.41
N ALA A 181 -23.01 34.59 0.65
CA ALA A 181 -21.75 35.34 0.67
C ALA A 181 -20.54 34.40 0.51
N ARG A 182 -20.50 33.28 1.25
CA ARG A 182 -19.44 32.27 1.11
C ARG A 182 -19.41 31.64 -0.27
N LYS A 183 -20.57 31.32 -0.84
CA LYS A 183 -20.71 30.83 -2.22
C LYS A 183 -20.21 31.86 -3.24
N ARG A 184 -20.54 33.15 -3.05
CA ARG A 184 -20.04 34.24 -3.90
C ARG A 184 -18.53 34.42 -3.76
N GLU A 185 -17.99 34.33 -2.56
CA GLU A 185 -16.55 34.43 -2.31
C GLU A 185 -15.78 33.28 -2.97
N THR A 186 -16.29 32.04 -2.88
CA THR A 186 -15.72 30.88 -3.60
C THR A 186 -15.77 31.08 -5.11
N ILE A 187 -16.92 31.46 -5.66
CA ILE A 187 -17.06 31.75 -7.09
C ILE A 187 -16.11 32.86 -7.54
N THR A 188 -15.93 33.92 -6.74
CA THR A 188 -15.05 35.05 -7.06
C THR A 188 -13.58 34.62 -7.08
N LYS A 189 -13.19 33.78 -6.11
CA LYS A 189 -11.84 33.22 -6.02
C LYS A 189 -11.53 32.28 -7.19
N GLU A 190 -12.49 31.43 -7.56
CA GLU A 190 -12.41 30.55 -8.74
C GLU A 190 -12.30 31.37 -10.05
N LEU A 191 -13.09 32.46 -10.18
CA LEU A 191 -13.00 33.37 -11.32
C LEU A 191 -11.63 34.05 -11.42
N SER A 192 -11.08 34.49 -10.29
CA SER A 192 -9.76 35.14 -10.23
C SER A 192 -8.65 34.18 -10.65
N GLN A 193 -8.66 32.94 -10.14
CA GLN A 193 -7.68 31.93 -10.52
C GLN A 193 -7.76 31.62 -12.02
N SER A 194 -8.97 31.47 -12.57
CA SER A 194 -9.15 31.25 -14.01
C SER A 194 -8.65 32.43 -14.86
N PHE A 195 -8.72 33.67 -14.35
CA PHE A 195 -8.23 34.85 -15.06
C PHE A 195 -6.70 34.90 -15.06
N ASP A 196 -6.07 34.63 -13.91
CA ASP A 196 -4.62 34.57 -13.78
C ASP A 196 -4.00 33.49 -14.68
N ASP A 197 -4.63 32.31 -14.75
CA ASP A 197 -4.21 31.21 -15.64
C ASP A 197 -4.25 31.63 -17.13
N LEU A 198 -5.27 32.40 -17.53
CA LEU A 198 -5.45 32.90 -18.90
C LEU A 198 -4.40 33.96 -19.26
N MET A 199 -4.04 34.81 -18.30
CA MET A 199 -2.97 35.80 -18.45
C MET A 199 -1.59 35.14 -18.56
N ASP A 200 -1.34 34.08 -17.80
CA ASP A 200 -0.12 33.29 -17.90
C ASP A 200 0.02 32.58 -19.24
N GLU A 201 -1.07 32.03 -19.79
CA GLU A 201 -1.07 31.47 -21.14
C GLU A 201 -0.76 32.50 -22.22
N LEU A 202 -1.33 33.70 -22.11
CA LEU A 202 -1.05 34.81 -23.03
C LEU A 202 0.41 35.26 -22.95
N ASN A 203 0.96 35.35 -21.75
CA ASN A 203 2.35 35.73 -21.54
C ASN A 203 3.32 34.69 -22.13
N ARG A 204 3.01 33.39 -21.95
CA ARG A 204 3.76 32.28 -22.56
C ARG A 204 3.68 32.28 -24.09
N LYS A 205 2.51 32.61 -24.67
CA LYS A 205 2.36 32.75 -26.13
C LYS A 205 3.11 33.96 -26.68
N SER A 206 3.14 35.08 -25.95
CA SER A 206 3.90 36.28 -26.31
C SER A 206 5.41 36.04 -26.29
N GLN A 207 5.91 35.29 -25.30
CA GLN A 207 7.33 34.95 -25.20
C GLN A 207 7.80 33.94 -26.26
N LYS A 208 6.93 33.06 -26.74
CA LYS A 208 7.23 32.11 -27.85
C LYS A 208 7.17 32.76 -29.25
N ALA A 209 6.66 33.98 -29.35
CA ALA A 209 6.54 34.73 -30.62
C ALA A 209 7.69 35.74 -30.84
N LYS A 210 8.74 35.68 -30.02
CA LYS A 210 10.04 36.34 -30.23
C LYS A 210 11.11 35.28 -30.45
#